data_AF-A0A329TXV0-F1
#
_entry.id   AF-A0A329TXV0-F1
#
_cell.length_a   1.000
_cell.length_b   1.000
_cell.length_c   1.000
_cell.angle_alpha   90.00
_cell.angle_beta   90.00
_cell.angle_gamma   90.00
#
_symmetry.space_group_name_H-M   'P 1'
#
loop_
_entity.id
_entity.type
_entity.pdbx_description
1 polymer ?
#
loop_
_entity_poly.entity_id
_entity_poly.type
_entity_poly.pdbx_seq_one_letter_code
_entity_poly.pdbx_strand_id
1 'polypeptide(L)'
;MMQCVRRCSFICGAVLSILLLLCSCQAGAGPLILPDNVPSKNTSQGKEKLLAALNTVDIRRPETTQDSYIQGADSVAETIFLCIQKESGNNAAAAIELLSESRDTGLSNCADVVLNRLSPSPDETYLVSYALLSADVLEDGALRGDADLSGVALTLLTNRTLLVYSDSSQRTASQKTGFAVGVIGGQALVVAVFVS
;
A
#
# COMPACT_ATOMS: atom_id res chain seq x y z
N MET A 1 25.72 -34.97 52.27
CA MET A 1 24.56 -34.53 51.48
C MET A 1 24.71 -33.04 51.17
N MET A 2 25.25 -32.66 50.01
CA MET A 2 25.10 -31.31 49.42
C MET A 2 25.84 -31.25 48.07
N GLN A 3 25.51 -32.15 47.15
CA GLN A 3 25.98 -32.05 45.76
C GLN A 3 24.88 -32.29 44.71
N CYS A 4 23.63 -32.57 45.12
CA CYS A 4 22.52 -32.74 44.18
C CYS A 4 21.82 -31.43 43.78
N VAL A 5 22.02 -30.31 44.48
CA VAL A 5 21.21 -29.08 44.25
C VAL A 5 21.89 -28.10 43.29
N ARG A 6 23.19 -28.24 43.01
CA ARG A 6 23.94 -27.24 42.22
C ARG A 6 23.87 -27.41 40.70
N ARG A 7 23.28 -28.51 40.19
CA ARG A 7 23.08 -28.73 38.75
C ARG A 7 21.71 -28.27 38.22
N CYS A 8 20.68 -28.16 39.07
CA CYS A 8 19.36 -27.68 38.63
C CYS A 8 19.33 -26.17 38.37
N SER A 9 20.10 -25.38 39.13
CA SER A 9 20.15 -23.92 38.92
C SER A 9 20.93 -23.50 37.68
N PHE A 10 21.89 -24.31 37.23
CA PHE A 10 22.69 -23.99 36.03
C PHE A 10 21.90 -24.27 34.73
N ILE A 11 21.10 -25.33 34.73
CA ILE A 11 20.27 -25.71 33.58
C ILE A 11 19.06 -24.75 33.44
N CYS A 12 18.43 -24.34 34.53
CA CYS A 12 17.34 -23.34 34.49
C CYS A 12 17.82 -21.96 34.01
N GLY A 13 19.02 -21.53 34.41
CA GLY A 13 19.60 -20.26 33.95
C GLY A 13 19.94 -20.27 32.46
N ALA A 14 20.48 -21.39 31.95
CA ALA A 14 20.79 -21.53 30.53
C ALA A 14 19.52 -21.55 29.65
N VAL A 15 18.44 -22.18 30.10
CA VAL A 15 17.16 -22.24 29.36
C VAL A 15 16.48 -20.87 29.31
N LEU A 16 16.46 -20.11 30.41
CA LEU A 16 15.90 -18.74 30.39
C LEU A 16 16.72 -17.80 29.50
N SER A 17 18.05 -17.94 29.50
CA SER A 17 18.92 -17.11 28.66
C SER A 17 18.75 -17.42 27.17
N ILE A 18 18.50 -18.69 26.80
CA ILE A 18 18.18 -19.10 25.42
C ILE A 18 16.78 -18.62 25.00
N LEU A 19 15.78 -18.69 25.89
CA LEU A 19 14.43 -18.16 25.60
C LEU A 19 14.42 -16.64 25.37
N LEU A 20 15.21 -15.87 26.14
CA LEU A 20 15.32 -14.43 25.95
C LEU A 20 16.13 -14.06 24.69
N LEU A 21 17.15 -14.84 24.33
CA LEU A 21 17.87 -14.71 23.06
C LEU A 21 16.98 -15.02 21.84
N LEU A 22 16.12 -16.04 21.95
CA LEU A 22 15.13 -16.36 20.90
C LEU A 22 13.99 -15.33 20.84
N CYS A 23 13.65 -14.67 21.95
CA CYS A 23 12.66 -13.60 21.99
C CYS A 23 13.20 -12.24 21.46
N SER A 24 14.53 -12.10 21.37
CA SER A 24 15.18 -10.88 20.85
C SER A 24 15.42 -10.91 19.34
N CYS A 25 15.03 -11.98 18.65
CA CYS A 25 15.19 -12.12 17.19
C CYS A 25 13.87 -11.94 16.44
N GLN A 26 13.11 -10.88 16.77
CA GLN A 26 12.10 -10.34 15.86
C GLN A 26 12.13 -8.80 15.85
N ALA A 27 13.33 -8.27 15.62
CA ALA A 27 13.54 -6.94 15.05
C ALA A 27 14.67 -6.99 13.99
N GLY A 28 14.82 -8.15 13.36
CA GLY A 28 15.69 -8.33 12.22
C GLY A 28 14.93 -7.96 10.96
N ALA A 29 15.46 -6.99 10.22
CA ALA A 29 15.14 -6.72 8.84
C ALA A 29 15.22 -8.02 8.03
N GLY A 30 14.08 -8.69 7.86
CA GLY A 30 13.90 -9.66 6.80
C GLY A 30 13.77 -8.91 5.48
N PRO A 31 14.29 -9.42 4.36
CA PRO A 31 13.76 -9.03 3.07
C PRO A 31 12.25 -9.20 3.15
N LEU A 32 11.51 -8.18 2.74
CA LEU A 32 10.11 -8.33 2.39
C LEU A 32 10.05 -9.32 1.24
N ILE A 33 10.00 -10.60 1.58
CA ILE A 33 9.44 -11.60 0.72
C ILE A 33 7.95 -11.27 0.71
N LEU A 34 7.58 -10.48 -0.31
CA LEU A 34 6.30 -10.65 -0.97
C LEU A 34 6.10 -12.17 -1.09
N PRO A 35 5.06 -12.78 -0.52
CA PRO A 35 4.89 -14.21 -0.63
C PRO A 35 4.80 -14.56 -2.11
N ASP A 36 5.90 -15.05 -2.67
CA ASP A 36 6.04 -15.49 -4.07
C ASP A 36 5.24 -16.77 -4.36
N ASN A 37 4.19 -17.07 -3.58
CA ASN A 37 3.45 -18.33 -3.63
C ASN A 37 1.93 -18.16 -3.47
N VAL A 38 1.33 -17.13 -4.10
CA VAL A 38 -0.11 -17.10 -4.39
C VAL A 38 -0.29 -17.13 -5.91
N PRO A 39 -1.13 -18.02 -6.48
CA PRO A 39 -1.40 -18.02 -7.92
C PRO A 39 -1.95 -16.65 -8.32
N SER A 40 -1.36 -16.06 -9.36
CA SER A 40 -1.65 -14.73 -9.91
C SER A 40 -3.14 -14.38 -10.12
N LYS A 41 -4.00 -15.39 -10.15
CA LYS A 41 -5.45 -15.29 -10.32
C LYS A 41 -6.17 -14.55 -9.18
N ASN A 42 -5.79 -14.76 -7.92
CA ASN A 42 -6.48 -14.12 -6.79
C ASN A 42 -6.07 -12.65 -6.65
N THR A 43 -4.78 -12.35 -6.84
CA THR A 43 -4.24 -10.98 -6.88
C THR A 43 -4.87 -10.16 -8.00
N SER A 44 -5.11 -10.76 -9.18
CA SER A 44 -5.77 -10.07 -10.29
C SER A 44 -7.27 -9.90 -10.04
N GLN A 45 -7.97 -10.93 -9.54
CA GLN A 45 -9.42 -10.88 -9.33
C GLN A 45 -9.83 -9.82 -8.28
N GLY A 46 -9.08 -9.69 -7.18
CA GLY A 46 -9.35 -8.66 -6.16
C GLY A 46 -9.17 -7.24 -6.71
N LYS A 47 -8.13 -7.00 -7.51
CA LYS A 47 -7.91 -5.70 -8.18
C LYS A 47 -8.97 -5.40 -9.24
N GLU A 48 -9.41 -6.40 -10.01
CA GLU A 48 -10.54 -6.26 -10.95
C GLU A 48 -11.84 -5.88 -10.23
N LYS A 49 -12.10 -6.49 -9.06
CA LYS A 49 -13.24 -6.13 -8.21
C LYS A 49 -13.13 -4.71 -7.65
N LEU A 50 -11.94 -4.31 -7.23
CA LEU A 50 -11.71 -2.94 -6.76
C LEU A 50 -11.94 -1.93 -7.90
N LEU A 51 -11.45 -2.21 -9.10
CA LEU A 51 -11.69 -1.37 -10.28
C LEU A 51 -13.18 -1.29 -10.63
N ALA A 52 -13.91 -2.40 -10.55
CA ALA A 52 -15.36 -2.42 -10.72
C ALA A 52 -16.07 -1.59 -9.63
N ALA A 53 -15.59 -1.65 -8.38
CA ALA A 53 -16.12 -0.85 -7.28
C ALA A 53 -15.92 0.66 -7.52
N LEU A 54 -14.73 1.10 -7.96
CA LEU A 54 -14.49 2.52 -8.33
C LEU A 54 -15.49 3.04 -9.38
N ASN A 55 -15.92 2.14 -10.28
CA ASN A 55 -16.87 2.47 -11.34
C ASN A 55 -18.33 2.51 -10.89
N THR A 56 -18.65 2.02 -9.69
CA THR A 56 -20.04 1.91 -9.19
C THR A 56 -20.32 2.79 -7.98
N VAL A 57 -19.31 3.17 -7.19
CA VAL A 57 -19.50 4.05 -6.03
C VAL A 57 -19.93 5.44 -6.51
N ASP A 58 -21.06 5.91 -5.98
CA ASP A 58 -21.64 7.22 -6.29
C ASP A 58 -20.99 8.31 -5.44
N ILE A 59 -20.10 9.03 -6.08
CA ILE A 59 -19.48 10.26 -5.61
C ILE A 59 -19.38 11.14 -6.83
N ARG A 60 -19.66 12.45 -6.66
CA ARG A 60 -19.57 13.44 -7.74
C ARG A 60 -18.20 13.30 -8.41
N ARG A 61 -18.19 12.66 -9.58
CA ARG A 61 -17.02 12.64 -10.45
C ARG A 61 -16.85 14.05 -10.99
N PRO A 62 -15.62 14.52 -11.23
CA PRO A 62 -15.42 15.76 -11.94
C PRO A 62 -16.25 15.73 -13.23
N GLU A 63 -17.10 16.73 -13.46
CA GLU A 63 -18.12 16.79 -14.54
C GLU A 63 -17.53 16.70 -15.97
N THR A 64 -16.22 16.54 -16.12
CA THR A 64 -15.46 16.66 -17.37
C THR A 64 -14.84 15.36 -17.90
N THR A 65 -14.94 14.23 -17.21
CA THR A 65 -14.32 12.94 -17.62
C THR A 65 -15.35 11.95 -18.15
N GLN A 66 -15.14 11.38 -19.34
CA GLN A 66 -15.89 10.20 -19.81
C GLN A 66 -15.79 9.03 -18.81
N ASP A 67 -16.89 8.29 -18.69
CA ASP A 67 -17.54 7.89 -17.43
C ASP A 67 -17.00 6.63 -16.71
N SER A 68 -15.72 6.27 -16.84
CA SER A 68 -15.19 5.08 -16.14
C SER A 68 -13.68 5.05 -15.92
N TYR A 69 -13.26 4.45 -14.81
CA TYR A 69 -11.89 4.02 -14.55
C TYR A 69 -11.60 2.75 -15.33
N ILE A 70 -10.47 2.72 -16.03
CA ILE A 70 -9.99 1.54 -16.74
C ILE A 70 -8.69 1.04 -16.11
N GLN A 71 -8.33 -0.21 -16.38
CA GLN A 71 -7.10 -0.79 -15.86
C GLN A 71 -5.88 -0.05 -16.41
N GLY A 72 -5.05 0.45 -15.50
CA GLY A 72 -3.74 1.04 -15.77
C GLY A 72 -2.61 0.08 -15.42
N ALA A 73 -1.38 0.60 -15.43
CA ALA A 73 -0.19 -0.18 -15.06
C ALA A 73 -0.03 -0.21 -13.53
N ASP A 74 -0.11 -1.41 -12.95
CA ASP A 74 0.15 -1.61 -11.52
C ASP A 74 1.59 -1.26 -11.13
N SER A 75 2.54 -1.35 -12.06
CA SER A 75 3.97 -1.08 -11.83
C SER A 75 4.23 0.33 -11.30
N VAL A 76 3.41 1.31 -11.67
CA VAL A 76 3.50 2.68 -11.15
C VAL A 76 3.11 2.70 -9.68
N ALA A 77 1.97 2.10 -9.33
CA ALA A 77 1.51 1.99 -7.95
C ALA A 77 2.50 1.19 -7.08
N GLU A 78 3.09 0.13 -7.63
CA GLU A 78 4.11 -0.69 -6.95
C GLU A 78 5.38 0.11 -6.69
N THR A 79 5.82 0.91 -7.66
CA THR A 79 6.98 1.79 -7.50
C THR A 79 6.73 2.83 -6.40
N ILE A 80 5.54 3.43 -6.37
CA ILE A 80 5.15 4.35 -5.29
C ILE A 80 5.12 3.61 -3.96
N PHE A 81 4.48 2.45 -3.88
CA PHE A 81 4.39 1.68 -2.64
C PHE A 81 5.78 1.37 -2.06
N LEU A 82 6.70 0.86 -2.89
CA LEU A 82 8.07 0.57 -2.48
C LEU A 82 8.85 1.83 -2.06
N CYS A 83 8.63 2.95 -2.75
CA CYS A 83 9.19 4.24 -2.37
C CYS A 83 8.69 4.66 -0.99
N ILE A 84 7.38 4.67 -0.77
CA ILE A 84 6.76 5.04 0.51
C ILE A 84 7.23 4.14 1.64
N GLN A 85 7.27 2.83 1.41
CA GLN A 85 7.74 1.88 2.42
C GLN A 85 9.19 2.15 2.83
N LYS A 86 10.05 2.48 1.86
CA LYS A 86 11.44 2.85 2.14
C LYS A 86 11.54 4.17 2.90
N GLU A 87 10.90 5.23 2.40
CA GLU A 87 11.01 6.58 2.97
C GLU A 87 10.33 6.70 4.35
N SER A 88 9.27 5.92 4.59
CA SER A 88 8.63 5.83 5.91
C SER A 88 9.42 5.02 6.93
N GLY A 89 10.52 4.37 6.54
CA GLY A 89 11.23 3.43 7.41
C GLY A 89 10.35 2.23 7.81
N ASN A 90 9.45 1.82 6.92
CA ASN A 90 8.42 0.80 7.16
C ASN A 90 7.50 1.12 8.36
N ASN A 91 7.20 2.40 8.60
CA ASN A 91 6.28 2.86 9.63
C ASN A 91 4.93 3.28 9.02
N ALA A 92 3.83 2.71 9.51
CA ALA A 92 2.49 2.95 8.95
C ALA A 92 2.05 4.43 9.05
N ALA A 93 2.30 5.09 10.19
CA ALA A 93 1.91 6.48 10.39
C ALA A 93 2.72 7.42 9.48
N ALA A 94 4.03 7.20 9.35
CA ALA A 94 4.87 7.96 8.45
C ALA A 94 4.51 7.72 6.97
N ALA A 95 4.14 6.49 6.60
CA ALA A 95 3.67 6.19 5.25
C ALA A 95 2.36 6.92 4.90
N ILE A 96 1.42 6.95 5.85
CA ILE A 96 0.17 7.71 5.72
C ILE A 96 0.44 9.20 5.55
N GLU A 97 1.37 9.76 6.33
CA GLU A 97 1.77 11.17 6.20
C GLU A 97 2.34 11.47 4.82
N LEU A 98 3.24 10.63 4.30
CA LEU A 98 3.82 10.76 2.96
C LEU A 98 2.77 10.72 1.84
N LEU A 99 1.74 9.89 1.99
CA LEU A 99 0.63 9.74 1.03
C LEU A 99 -0.46 10.81 1.17
N SER A 100 -0.40 11.65 2.20
CA SER A 100 -1.39 12.70 2.44
C SER A 100 -1.02 14.00 1.74
N GLU A 101 -2.02 14.85 1.52
CA GLU A 101 -1.85 16.18 0.94
C GLU A 101 -1.02 17.10 1.85
N SER A 102 -0.01 17.72 1.25
CA SER A 102 0.74 18.82 1.81
C SER A 102 -0.10 20.09 1.79
N ARG A 103 -0.22 20.76 2.93
CA ARG A 103 -0.89 22.06 3.02
C ARG A 103 -0.13 23.19 2.35
N ASP A 104 1.17 23.00 2.10
CA ASP A 104 2.03 24.03 1.55
C ASP A 104 2.00 24.03 0.02
N THR A 105 1.98 22.84 -0.59
CA THR A 105 2.05 22.67 -2.05
C THR A 105 0.74 22.21 -2.68
N GLY A 106 -0.20 21.65 -1.91
CA GLY A 106 -1.38 20.95 -2.43
C GLY A 106 -1.05 19.64 -3.14
N LEU A 107 0.21 19.17 -3.05
CA LEU A 107 0.66 17.89 -3.59
C LEU A 107 0.80 16.85 -2.47
N SER A 108 0.89 15.57 -2.81
CA SER A 108 1.24 14.53 -1.84
C SER A 108 2.61 14.83 -1.24
N ASN A 109 2.79 14.61 0.07
CA ASN A 109 4.08 14.85 0.73
C ASN A 109 5.25 14.05 0.10
N CYS A 110 4.95 12.91 -0.53
CA CYS A 110 5.92 12.10 -1.25
C CYS A 110 6.22 12.55 -2.69
N ALA A 111 5.55 13.59 -3.21
CA ALA A 111 5.58 13.96 -4.63
C ALA A 111 7.01 14.13 -5.16
N ASP A 112 7.84 14.95 -4.50
CA ASP A 112 9.21 15.20 -4.94
C ASP A 112 10.06 13.92 -4.98
N VAL A 113 9.88 13.03 -4.00
CA VAL A 113 10.66 11.80 -3.90
C VAL A 113 10.21 10.79 -4.95
N VAL A 114 8.91 10.68 -5.17
CA VAL A 114 8.31 9.79 -6.17
C VAL A 114 8.59 10.28 -7.60
N LEU A 115 8.57 11.58 -7.84
CA LEU A 115 8.90 12.21 -9.12
C LEU A 115 10.35 11.98 -9.57
N ASN A 116 11.26 11.75 -8.63
CA ASN A 116 12.63 11.35 -8.95
C ASN A 116 12.75 9.86 -9.33
N ARG A 117 11.67 9.08 -9.18
CA ARG A 117 11.62 7.62 -9.42
C ARG A 117 10.79 7.26 -10.64
N LEU A 118 9.59 7.81 -10.70
CA LEU A 118 8.74 7.78 -11.87
C LEU A 118 9.32 8.85 -12.79
N SER A 119 9.65 8.53 -14.03
CA SER A 119 9.92 9.56 -15.04
C SER A 119 8.59 9.82 -15.76
N PRO A 120 7.63 10.56 -15.16
CA PRO A 120 6.30 10.71 -15.74
C PRO A 120 6.37 11.44 -17.07
N SER A 121 5.41 11.15 -17.95
CA SER A 121 5.21 11.97 -19.15
C SER A 121 4.79 13.39 -18.72
N PRO A 122 5.34 14.45 -19.34
CA PRO A 122 4.89 15.82 -19.07
C PRO A 122 3.43 16.04 -19.46
N ASP A 123 2.85 15.14 -20.27
CA ASP A 123 1.47 15.23 -20.75
C ASP A 123 0.46 14.52 -19.83
N GLU A 124 0.91 13.83 -18.78
CA GLU A 124 0.06 13.02 -17.90
C GLU A 124 -0.06 13.64 -16.50
N THR A 125 -1.29 13.72 -16.00
CA THR A 125 -1.57 14.09 -14.60
C THR A 125 -1.66 12.83 -13.77
N TYR A 126 -0.95 12.80 -12.64
CA TYR A 126 -0.94 11.68 -11.71
C TYR A 126 -1.60 12.08 -10.40
N LEU A 127 -2.63 11.35 -10.00
CA LEU A 127 -3.21 11.40 -8.66
C LEU A 127 -2.84 10.13 -7.91
N VAL A 128 -2.47 10.26 -6.65
CA VAL A 128 -2.24 9.14 -5.74
C VAL A 128 -3.34 9.10 -4.70
N SER A 129 -3.72 7.90 -4.26
CA SER A 129 -4.55 7.71 -3.09
C SER A 129 -4.21 6.42 -2.37
N TYR A 130 -4.72 6.27 -1.15
CA TYR A 130 -4.58 5.05 -0.37
C TYR A 130 -5.83 4.76 0.44
N ALA A 131 -6.01 3.48 0.76
CA ALA A 131 -7.02 3.03 1.71
C ALA A 131 -6.41 1.93 2.59
N LEU A 132 -6.69 2.01 3.89
CA LEU A 132 -6.34 0.95 4.83
C LEU A 132 -7.24 -0.25 4.59
N LEU A 133 -6.66 -1.45 4.64
CA LEU A 133 -7.36 -2.70 4.41
C LEU A 133 -7.57 -3.43 5.72
N SER A 134 -8.82 -3.84 5.94
CA SER A 134 -9.20 -4.73 7.03
C SER A 134 -8.93 -6.18 6.65
N ALA A 135 -8.83 -7.06 7.64
CA ALA A 135 -8.51 -8.48 7.41
C ALA A 135 -9.61 -9.23 6.61
N ASP A 136 -10.85 -8.76 6.65
CA ASP A 136 -12.00 -9.36 5.95
C ASP A 136 -11.98 -9.16 4.43
N VAL A 137 -11.25 -8.14 3.95
CA VAL A 137 -11.10 -7.87 2.50
C VAL A 137 -9.81 -8.46 1.92
N LEU A 138 -9.05 -9.22 2.73
CA LEU A 138 -7.78 -9.83 2.34
C LEU A 138 -7.85 -11.37 2.35
N GLU A 139 -7.15 -12.00 1.42
CA GLU A 139 -6.89 -13.44 1.37
C GLU A 139 -5.43 -13.64 0.94
N ASP A 140 -4.64 -14.31 1.77
CA ASP A 140 -3.20 -14.55 1.54
C ASP A 140 -2.39 -13.27 1.21
N GLY A 141 -2.78 -12.13 1.79
CA GLY A 141 -2.10 -10.84 1.59
C GLY A 141 -2.49 -10.12 0.30
N ALA A 142 -3.43 -10.65 -0.49
CA ALA A 142 -4.03 -10.01 -1.65
C ALA A 142 -5.46 -9.56 -1.36
N LEU A 143 -6.01 -8.67 -2.20
CA LEU A 143 -7.44 -8.35 -2.16
C LEU A 143 -8.25 -9.58 -2.49
N ARG A 144 -9.23 -9.88 -1.65
CA ARG A 144 -10.11 -11.03 -1.81
C ARG A 144 -11.13 -10.77 -2.94
N GLY A 145 -11.24 -11.72 -3.87
CA GLY A 145 -12.03 -11.56 -5.11
C GLY A 145 -13.55 -11.62 -4.97
N ASP A 146 -14.06 -11.95 -3.79
CA ASP A 146 -15.50 -11.96 -3.42
C ASP A 146 -15.82 -11.00 -2.27
N ALA A 147 -14.85 -10.20 -1.81
CA ALA A 147 -15.08 -9.18 -0.80
C ALA A 147 -15.85 -7.97 -1.36
N ASP A 148 -16.61 -7.29 -0.48
CA ASP A 148 -17.18 -5.98 -0.79
C ASP A 148 -16.07 -4.92 -0.67
N LEU A 149 -15.72 -4.32 -1.81
CA LEU A 149 -14.67 -3.31 -1.91
C LEU A 149 -15.23 -1.90 -2.12
N SER A 150 -16.54 -1.69 -2.01
CA SER A 150 -17.16 -0.38 -2.18
C SER A 150 -16.67 0.65 -1.17
N GLY A 151 -16.43 0.26 0.10
CA GLY A 151 -15.85 1.15 1.11
C GLY A 151 -14.39 1.53 0.82
N VAL A 152 -13.61 0.58 0.30
CA VAL A 152 -12.22 0.82 -0.14
C VAL A 152 -12.21 1.78 -1.33
N ALA A 153 -13.05 1.53 -2.34
CA ALA A 153 -13.20 2.38 -3.51
C ALA A 153 -13.64 3.81 -3.15
N LEU A 154 -14.62 3.97 -2.26
CA LEU A 154 -15.05 5.28 -1.77
C LEU A 154 -13.87 6.04 -1.15
N THR A 155 -13.14 5.38 -0.25
CA THR A 155 -11.97 5.96 0.43
C THR A 155 -10.91 6.42 -0.57
N LEU A 156 -10.58 5.56 -1.55
CA LEU A 156 -9.59 5.89 -2.59
C LEU A 156 -10.00 7.07 -3.46
N LEU A 157 -11.29 7.29 -3.67
CA LEU A 157 -11.76 8.39 -4.49
C LEU A 157 -11.92 9.69 -3.71
N THR A 158 -12.19 9.60 -2.40
CA THR A 158 -12.23 10.74 -1.48
C THR A 158 -10.82 11.26 -1.15
N ASN A 159 -9.85 10.36 -0.96
CA ASN A 159 -8.49 10.70 -0.53
C ASN A 159 -7.53 10.89 -1.71
N ARG A 160 -7.99 11.34 -2.88
CA ARG A 160 -7.11 11.57 -4.02
C ARG A 160 -6.31 12.84 -3.80
N THR A 161 -5.01 12.73 -3.98
CA THR A 161 -4.08 13.84 -3.85
C THR A 161 -3.23 13.94 -5.10
N LEU A 162 -2.92 15.16 -5.51
CA LEU A 162 -2.10 15.43 -6.68
C LEU A 162 -0.66 15.01 -6.45
N LEU A 163 -0.12 14.19 -7.35
CA LEU A 163 1.28 13.81 -7.37
C LEU A 163 2.04 14.67 -8.39
N VAL A 164 1.48 14.77 -9.59
CA VAL A 164 2.05 15.51 -10.73
C VAL A 164 0.91 16.13 -11.50
N TYR A 165 1.02 17.42 -11.79
CA TYR A 165 0.07 18.12 -12.64
C TYR A 165 0.65 18.30 -14.04
N SER A 166 -0.11 17.90 -15.07
CA SER A 166 0.21 18.25 -16.45
C SER A 166 -0.59 19.48 -16.86
N ASP A 167 0.08 20.42 -17.55
CA ASP A 167 -0.58 21.55 -18.21
C ASP A 167 -1.34 21.12 -19.48
N SER A 168 -1.22 19.85 -19.89
CA SER A 168 -1.93 19.30 -21.04
C SER A 168 -3.43 19.20 -20.70
N SER A 169 -4.22 20.05 -21.36
CA SER A 169 -5.64 20.30 -21.10
C SER A 169 -6.61 19.12 -21.35
N GLN A 170 -6.13 17.89 -21.55
CA GLN A 170 -6.99 16.73 -21.82
C GLN A 170 -7.53 16.13 -20.52
N ARG A 171 -8.39 16.90 -19.85
CA ARG A 171 -9.15 16.50 -18.65
C ARG A 171 -10.21 15.42 -18.92
N THR A 172 -10.16 14.75 -20.08
CA THR A 172 -11.27 14.00 -20.71
C THR A 172 -10.99 12.52 -20.97
N ALA A 173 -9.76 12.01 -20.78
CA ALA A 173 -9.46 10.59 -20.97
C ALA A 173 -9.84 9.75 -19.73
N SER A 174 -10.41 8.57 -19.94
CA SER A 174 -10.66 7.57 -18.89
C SER A 174 -9.43 7.42 -17.99
N GLN A 175 -9.61 7.64 -16.68
CA GLN A 175 -8.52 7.57 -15.73
C GLN A 175 -8.00 6.13 -15.65
N LYS A 176 -6.82 5.89 -16.22
CA LYS A 176 -6.11 4.62 -16.06
C LYS A 176 -5.74 4.48 -14.60
N THR A 177 -6.12 3.36 -13.99
CA THR A 177 -5.92 3.14 -12.55
C THR A 177 -5.08 1.89 -12.30
N GLY A 178 -3.96 2.05 -11.61
CA GLY A 178 -3.12 0.95 -11.13
C GLY A 178 -3.19 0.79 -9.62
N PHE A 179 -3.00 -0.42 -9.11
CA PHE A 179 -3.06 -0.73 -7.68
C PHE A 179 -1.84 -1.49 -7.19
N ALA A 180 -1.37 -1.13 -6.00
CA ALA A 180 -0.40 -1.91 -5.23
C ALA A 180 -1.00 -2.21 -3.85
N VAL A 181 -1.02 -3.49 -3.49
CA VAL A 181 -1.52 -3.97 -2.20
C VAL A 181 -0.34 -4.50 -1.42
N GLY A 182 -0.23 -4.11 -0.16
CA GLY A 182 0.87 -4.58 0.67
C GLY A 182 0.75 -4.14 2.12
N VAL A 183 1.79 -4.46 2.89
CA VAL A 183 1.86 -4.17 4.33
C VAL A 183 3.02 -3.22 4.61
N ILE A 184 2.75 -2.16 5.37
CA ILE A 184 3.76 -1.23 5.90
C ILE A 184 3.56 -1.13 7.40
N GLY A 185 4.60 -1.42 8.19
CA GLY A 185 4.53 -1.33 9.66
C GLY A 185 3.42 -2.18 10.29
N GLY A 186 3.09 -3.33 9.68
CA GLY A 186 1.99 -4.20 10.10
C GLY A 186 0.60 -3.77 9.66
N GLN A 187 0.46 -2.60 9.02
CA GLN A 187 -0.80 -2.12 8.47
C GLN A 187 -0.92 -2.54 7.00
N ALA A 188 -1.97 -3.27 6.66
CA ALA A 188 -2.32 -3.54 5.27
C ALA A 188 -2.98 -2.32 4.63
N LEU A 189 -2.58 -2.00 3.40
CA LEU A 189 -3.16 -0.91 2.61
C LEU A 189 -3.13 -1.23 1.11
N VAL A 190 -3.97 -0.54 0.36
CA VAL A 190 -3.87 -0.42 -1.08
C VAL A 190 -3.46 1.02 -1.43
N VAL A 191 -2.49 1.15 -2.32
CA VAL A 191 -2.14 2.40 -3.00
C VAL A 191 -2.74 2.35 -4.39
N ALA A 192 -3.46 3.41 -4.78
CA ALA A 192 -4.01 3.58 -6.11
C ALA A 192 -3.36 4.78 -6.81
N VAL A 193 -3.09 4.64 -8.10
CA VAL A 193 -2.59 5.72 -8.96
C VAL A 193 -3.55 5.91 -10.11
N PHE A 194 -4.05 7.14 -10.27
CA PHE A 194 -4.93 7.53 -11.36
C PHE A 194 -4.15 8.42 -12.32
N VAL A 195 -4.14 8.04 -13.59
CA VAL A 195 -3.43 8.77 -14.66
C VAL A 195 -4.44 9.27 -15.68
N SER A 196 -4.41 10.57 -15.98
CA SER A 196 -5.23 11.23 -17.00
C SER A 196 -4.39 12.04 -17.96
#